data_AF-A0A970K1V1-F1
#
_entry.id   AF-A0A970K1V1-F1
#
_cell.length_a   1.000
_cell.length_b   1.000
_cell.length_c   1.000
_cell.angle_alpha   90.00
_cell.angle_beta   90.00
_cell.angle_gamma   90.00
#
_symmetry.space_group_name_H-M   'P 1'
#
loop_
_entity.id
_entity.type
_entity.pdbx_description
1 polymer ?
#
loop_
_entity_poly.entity_id
_entity_poly.type
_entity_poly.pdbx_seq_one_letter_code
_entity_poly.pdbx_strand_id
1 'polypeptide(L)'
;DLRSLPEDDNSDLLGACICVLANPERVVRLHNNVADSSVSRSILATGDALPGIWVTLNGSAEPFRISMRSDPEVRFLISDMLSAETVTSPTKIGFDLSTEAALVLMAILDQSRRSWLVSLLRHLEPVSIFSLEDIRQHLTDASIEDFRWTLPLVEKLMPLPLNEMAIVADPRPAILELIEAGLIEALNEEATAFDWTAPGRVLAEGDRQAASRLVLAQSYLLPQDDIAHDVMLLTRTPLDIFLILMSGAEASLLTMLPGDLNALLEQVFVAPLIQESKPMEEASSHEPKLDEKADRTSEVPVSTVQPVAPEMSKPALKFCTHCGAKLTEGARFCLKCGTPVR
;
A
#
# COMPACT_ATOMS: atom_id res chain seq x y z
N ASP A 1 -3.38 27.90 -17.14
CA ASP A 1 -4.25 28.71 -18.01
C ASP A 1 -4.88 27.84 -19.08
N LEU A 2 -6.16 27.50 -18.94
CA LEU A 2 -6.95 26.71 -19.89
C LEU A 2 -7.94 27.59 -20.69
N ARG A 3 -7.80 28.92 -20.65
CA ARG A 3 -8.77 29.88 -21.20
C ARG A 3 -8.42 30.39 -22.61
N SER A 4 -7.48 29.76 -23.30
CA SER A 4 -7.01 30.23 -24.62
C SER A 4 -6.93 29.13 -25.68
N LEU A 5 -7.70 28.05 -25.54
CA LEU A 5 -7.89 27.07 -26.62
C LEU A 5 -9.19 27.40 -27.38
N PRO A 6 -9.19 27.33 -28.72
CA PRO A 6 -10.39 27.54 -29.53
C PRO A 6 -11.51 26.56 -29.12
N GLU A 7 -12.77 26.99 -29.21
CA GLU A 7 -13.93 26.24 -28.69
C GLU A 7 -14.07 24.81 -29.26
N ASP A 8 -13.56 24.57 -30.48
CA ASP A 8 -13.54 23.24 -31.12
C ASP A 8 -12.60 22.24 -30.41
N ASP A 9 -11.45 22.69 -29.89
CA ASP A 9 -10.47 21.83 -29.19
C ASP A 9 -11.00 21.34 -27.83
N ASN A 10 -11.85 22.14 -27.16
CA ASN A 10 -12.41 21.77 -25.86
C ASN A 10 -13.50 20.69 -25.99
N SER A 11 -14.25 20.68 -27.09
CA SER A 11 -15.21 19.63 -27.38
C SER A 11 -14.50 18.29 -27.63
N ASP A 12 -13.38 18.32 -28.36
CA ASP A 12 -12.58 17.13 -28.65
C ASP A 12 -11.90 16.59 -27.39
N LEU A 13 -11.38 17.47 -26.52
CA LEU A 13 -10.74 17.07 -25.26
C LEU A 13 -11.74 16.48 -24.25
N LEU A 14 -12.93 17.08 -24.13
CA LEU A 14 -14.00 16.52 -23.31
C LEU A 14 -14.45 15.17 -23.86
N GLY A 15 -14.57 15.04 -25.18
CA GLY A 15 -14.86 13.77 -25.86
C GLY A 15 -13.83 12.70 -25.51
N ALA A 16 -12.53 13.01 -25.59
CA ALA A 16 -11.46 12.10 -25.21
C ALA A 16 -11.55 11.68 -23.73
N CYS A 17 -11.82 12.62 -22.82
CA CYS A 17 -12.01 12.31 -21.39
C CYS A 17 -13.20 11.36 -21.16
N ILE A 18 -14.32 11.60 -21.84
CA ILE A 18 -15.51 10.72 -21.76
C ILE A 18 -15.19 9.34 -22.33
N CYS A 19 -14.44 9.24 -23.43
CA CYS A 19 -14.00 7.96 -23.99
C CYS A 19 -13.16 7.15 -23.00
N VAL A 20 -12.19 7.78 -22.32
CA VAL A 20 -11.39 7.13 -21.27
C VAL A 20 -12.27 6.64 -20.11
N LEU A 21 -13.21 7.46 -19.65
CA LEU A 21 -14.11 7.07 -18.56
C LEU A 21 -15.09 5.96 -18.95
N ALA A 22 -15.50 5.89 -20.23
CA ALA A 22 -16.45 4.91 -20.74
C ALA A 22 -15.81 3.55 -21.01
N ASN A 23 -14.53 3.50 -21.40
CA ASN A 23 -13.80 2.27 -21.66
C ASN A 23 -12.35 2.36 -21.13
N PRO A 24 -12.17 2.36 -19.79
CA PRO A 24 -10.86 2.50 -19.18
C PRO A 24 -10.05 1.20 -19.25
N GLU A 25 -8.74 1.31 -19.48
CA GLU A 25 -7.82 0.18 -19.31
C GLU A 25 -7.57 -0.13 -17.84
N ARG A 26 -7.54 0.94 -17.03
CA ARG A 26 -7.29 0.88 -15.59
C ARG A 26 -8.14 1.91 -14.90
N VAL A 27 -8.76 1.50 -13.81
CA VAL A 27 -9.56 2.36 -12.94
C VAL A 27 -8.99 2.33 -11.53
N VAL A 28 -8.84 3.50 -10.93
CA VAL A 28 -8.52 3.67 -9.53
C VAL A 28 -9.65 4.45 -8.88
N ARG A 29 -10.33 3.84 -7.91
CA ARG A 29 -11.31 4.49 -7.05
C ARG A 29 -10.62 4.91 -5.76
N LEU A 30 -10.84 6.14 -5.34
CA LEU A 30 -10.19 6.73 -4.18
C LEU A 30 -11.22 7.34 -3.26
N HIS A 31 -11.26 6.84 -2.02
CA HIS A 31 -11.99 7.44 -0.91
C HIS A 31 -10.98 7.95 0.11
N ASN A 32 -11.06 9.20 0.51
CA ASN A 32 -10.23 9.70 1.61
C ASN A 32 -11.05 10.48 2.62
N ASN A 33 -10.65 10.38 3.87
CA ASN A 33 -11.10 11.26 4.93
C ASN A 33 -9.92 12.00 5.56
N VAL A 34 -10.18 13.24 5.98
CA VAL A 34 -9.24 14.04 6.77
C VAL A 34 -9.87 14.25 8.14
N ALA A 35 -9.27 13.60 9.13
CA ALA A 35 -9.86 13.33 10.43
C ALA A 35 -11.27 12.73 10.26
N ASP A 36 -12.30 13.42 10.76
CA ASP A 36 -13.72 13.05 10.62
C ASP A 36 -14.54 14.14 9.93
N SER A 37 -13.87 15.11 9.30
CA SER A 37 -14.48 16.38 8.88
C SER A 37 -14.96 16.40 7.44
N SER A 38 -14.29 15.64 6.59
CA SER A 38 -14.51 15.66 5.15
C SER A 38 -14.26 14.28 4.58
N VAL A 39 -15.03 13.95 3.56
CA VAL A 39 -14.81 12.80 2.69
C VAL A 39 -14.72 13.31 1.26
N SER A 40 -13.73 12.82 0.51
CA SER A 40 -13.71 12.98 -0.94
C SER A 40 -13.72 11.61 -1.60
N ARG A 41 -14.46 11.53 -2.70
CA ARG A 41 -14.60 10.34 -3.53
C ARG A 41 -14.27 10.71 -4.96
N SER A 42 -13.33 9.98 -5.52
CA SER A 42 -12.77 10.26 -6.83
C SER A 42 -12.64 8.97 -7.60
N ILE A 43 -12.98 9.01 -8.89
CA ILE A 43 -12.68 7.95 -9.84
C ILE A 43 -11.59 8.49 -10.75
N LEU A 44 -10.51 7.74 -10.92
CA LEU A 44 -9.41 8.03 -11.80
C LEU A 44 -9.36 6.92 -12.85
N ALA A 45 -9.30 7.29 -14.12
CA ALA A 45 -9.25 6.36 -15.24
C ALA A 45 -8.15 6.76 -16.21
N THR A 46 -7.53 5.78 -16.86
CA THR A 46 -6.54 5.98 -17.93
C THR A 46 -6.81 5.00 -19.07
N GLY A 47 -6.30 5.33 -20.26
CA GLY A 47 -6.37 4.47 -21.44
C GLY A 47 -5.78 5.15 -22.69
N ASP A 48 -5.75 4.39 -23.79
CA ASP A 48 -5.10 4.74 -25.06
C ASP A 48 -5.52 6.08 -25.66
N ALA A 49 -6.74 6.56 -25.38
CA ALA A 49 -7.22 7.85 -25.87
C ALA A 49 -6.43 9.04 -25.28
N LEU A 50 -5.89 8.90 -24.06
CA LEU A 50 -5.06 9.90 -23.39
C LEU A 50 -3.91 9.21 -22.61
N PRO A 51 -2.85 8.76 -23.31
CA PRO A 51 -1.77 7.99 -22.69
C PRO A 51 -1.03 8.80 -21.61
N GLY A 52 -0.83 8.20 -20.44
CA GLY A 52 -0.12 8.83 -19.31
C GLY A 52 -0.91 9.94 -18.60
N ILE A 53 -2.20 10.08 -18.91
CA ILE A 53 -3.09 11.04 -18.26
C ILE A 53 -4.20 10.28 -17.53
N TRP A 54 -4.39 10.63 -16.27
CA TRP A 54 -5.50 10.20 -15.46
C TRP A 54 -6.65 11.19 -15.60
N VAL A 55 -7.74 10.74 -16.19
CA VAL A 55 -9.02 11.44 -16.18
C VAL A 55 -9.69 11.17 -14.85
N THR A 56 -9.94 12.25 -14.11
CA THR A 56 -10.50 12.22 -12.76
C THR A 56 -11.94 12.72 -12.80
N LEU A 57 -12.85 11.97 -12.20
CA LEU A 57 -14.23 12.33 -11.98
C LEU A 57 -14.44 12.51 -10.47
N ASN A 58 -14.73 13.74 -10.07
CA ASN A 58 -14.99 14.11 -8.69
C ASN A 58 -16.45 14.53 -8.52
N GLY A 59 -17.13 14.00 -7.52
CA GLY A 59 -18.49 14.41 -7.16
C GLY A 59 -19.26 13.31 -6.45
N SER A 60 -19.84 13.64 -5.29
CA SER A 60 -20.85 12.81 -4.61
C SER A 60 -22.29 13.22 -4.97
N ALA A 61 -22.46 14.43 -5.50
CA ALA A 61 -23.70 14.98 -6.05
C ALA A 61 -23.36 16.08 -7.08
N GLU A 62 -24.26 16.35 -8.01
CA GLU A 62 -24.05 17.32 -9.09
C GLU A 62 -23.63 18.72 -8.59
N PRO A 63 -22.77 19.44 -9.36
CA PRO A 63 -22.19 19.03 -10.64
C PRO A 63 -20.96 18.13 -10.47
N PHE A 64 -20.87 17.09 -11.30
CA PHE A 64 -19.64 16.32 -11.46
C PHE A 64 -18.55 17.18 -12.08
N ARG A 65 -17.32 17.02 -11.59
CA ARG A 65 -16.14 17.70 -12.11
C ARG A 65 -15.20 16.70 -12.75
N ILE A 66 -14.95 16.90 -14.05
CA ILE A 66 -13.89 16.20 -14.77
C ILE A 66 -12.61 17.04 -14.71
N SER A 67 -11.49 16.41 -14.40
CA SER A 67 -10.16 17.01 -14.50
C SER A 67 -9.14 16.01 -15.00
N MET A 68 -8.07 16.48 -15.61
CA MET A 68 -6.94 15.64 -16.04
C MET A 68 -5.77 15.84 -15.09
N ARG A 69 -5.06 14.76 -14.79
CA ARG A 69 -3.87 14.75 -13.94
C ARG A 69 -2.81 13.85 -14.54
N SER A 70 -1.54 14.22 -14.39
CA SER A 70 -0.41 13.35 -14.71
C SER A 70 -0.09 12.39 -13.54
N ASP A 71 0.61 11.28 -13.81
CA ASP A 71 1.00 10.33 -12.74
C ASP A 71 1.75 11.02 -11.58
N PRO A 72 2.74 11.92 -11.81
CA PRO A 72 3.43 12.60 -10.72
C PRO A 72 2.49 13.47 -9.87
N GLU A 73 1.51 14.13 -10.50
CA GLU A 73 0.54 14.95 -9.77
C GLU A 73 -0.38 14.10 -8.89
N VAL A 74 -0.87 12.96 -9.39
CA VAL A 74 -1.71 12.07 -8.59
C VAL A 74 -0.94 11.52 -7.39
N ARG A 75 0.29 11.05 -7.60
CA ARG A 75 1.15 10.53 -6.52
C ARG A 75 1.51 11.60 -5.49
N PHE A 76 1.78 12.82 -5.95
CA PHE A 76 2.03 13.96 -5.06
C PHE A 76 0.79 14.26 -4.20
N LEU A 77 -0.40 14.33 -4.80
CA LEU A 77 -1.65 14.58 -4.08
C LEU A 77 -1.92 13.53 -3.01
N ILE A 78 -1.73 12.25 -3.33
CA ILE A 78 -1.90 11.15 -2.37
C ILE A 78 -0.88 11.25 -1.23
N SER A 79 0.38 11.52 -1.54
CA SER A 79 1.44 11.67 -0.53
C SER A 79 1.18 12.86 0.40
N ASP A 80 0.68 13.97 -0.14
CA ASP A 80 0.30 15.17 0.61
C ASP A 80 -0.91 14.90 1.53
N MET A 81 -1.94 14.23 1.01
CA MET A 81 -3.12 13.81 1.80
C MET A 81 -2.74 12.98 3.02
N LEU A 82 -1.74 12.09 2.88
CA LEU A 82 -1.24 11.25 3.97
C LEU A 82 -0.13 11.91 4.79
N SER A 83 0.28 13.15 4.46
CA SER A 83 1.41 13.84 5.10
C SER A 83 2.67 12.97 5.15
N ALA A 84 2.95 12.22 4.08
CA ALA A 84 3.93 11.15 4.07
C ALA A 84 5.39 11.61 4.22
N GLU A 85 5.68 12.89 3.99
CA GLU A 85 7.02 13.47 4.14
C GLU A 85 7.41 13.74 5.61
N THR A 86 6.47 13.60 6.55
CA THR A 86 6.77 13.78 7.97
C THR A 86 7.65 12.63 8.47
N VAL A 87 8.80 12.96 9.08
CA VAL A 87 9.73 11.96 9.61
C VAL A 87 9.07 11.20 10.75
N THR A 88 8.94 9.91 10.55
CA THR A 88 8.27 8.98 11.46
C THR A 88 9.25 7.96 12.01
N SER A 89 8.96 7.43 13.19
CA SER A 89 9.63 6.23 13.72
C SER A 89 8.66 5.07 13.53
N PRO A 90 8.71 4.37 12.37
CA PRO A 90 7.70 3.39 12.07
C PRO A 90 7.72 2.29 13.11
N THR A 91 6.54 1.99 13.62
CA THR A 91 6.31 0.71 14.26
C THR A 91 6.63 -0.36 13.21
N LYS A 92 7.27 -1.47 13.58
CA LYS A 92 7.68 -2.50 12.61
C LYS A 92 6.71 -3.65 12.71
N ILE A 93 5.55 -3.48 12.09
CA ILE A 93 4.45 -4.43 12.12
C ILE A 93 4.25 -4.99 10.71
N GLY A 94 4.09 -6.30 10.61
CA GLY A 94 3.89 -7.02 9.35
C GLY A 94 3.19 -8.35 9.62
N PHE A 95 2.07 -8.59 8.97
CA PHE A 95 1.28 -9.82 9.06
C PHE A 95 0.67 -10.15 7.70
N ASP A 96 0.72 -11.43 7.35
CA ASP A 96 -0.07 -11.99 6.27
C ASP A 96 -1.39 -12.49 6.86
N LEU A 97 -2.49 -12.11 6.23
CA LEU A 97 -3.85 -12.38 6.67
C LEU A 97 -4.70 -12.84 5.48
N SER A 98 -5.87 -13.38 5.75
CA SER A 98 -6.95 -13.46 4.78
C SER A 98 -7.64 -12.10 4.65
N THR A 99 -8.28 -11.85 3.51
CA THR A 99 -9.16 -10.68 3.33
C THR A 99 -10.27 -10.67 4.39
N GLU A 100 -10.78 -11.84 4.77
CA GLU A 100 -11.77 -11.96 5.84
C GLU A 100 -11.19 -11.51 7.19
N ALA A 101 -10.01 -11.98 7.59
CA ALA A 101 -9.34 -11.53 8.81
C ALA A 101 -9.04 -10.02 8.81
N ALA A 102 -8.64 -9.46 7.67
CA ALA A 102 -8.45 -8.01 7.53
C ALA A 102 -9.76 -7.23 7.75
N LEU A 103 -10.88 -7.71 7.21
CA LEU A 103 -12.21 -7.11 7.42
C LEU A 103 -12.65 -7.20 8.89
N VAL A 104 -12.43 -8.34 9.55
CA VAL A 104 -12.69 -8.48 11.00
C VAL A 104 -11.81 -7.52 11.81
N LEU A 105 -10.53 -7.40 11.46
CA LEU A 105 -9.63 -6.47 12.15
C LEU A 105 -10.19 -5.05 12.08
N MET A 106 -10.66 -4.60 10.90
CA MET A 106 -11.29 -3.29 10.74
C MET A 106 -12.56 -3.13 11.59
N ALA A 107 -13.39 -4.17 11.71
CA ALA A 107 -14.54 -4.17 12.61
C ALA A 107 -14.12 -3.99 14.09
N ILE A 108 -13.02 -4.62 14.51
CA ILE A 108 -12.49 -4.49 15.87
C ILE A 108 -11.87 -3.10 16.10
N LEU A 109 -11.21 -2.51 15.10
CA LEU A 109 -10.71 -1.12 15.15
C LEU A 109 -11.87 -0.15 15.39
N ASP A 110 -12.97 -0.31 14.65
CA ASP A 110 -14.18 0.50 14.81
C ASP A 110 -14.81 0.31 16.20
N GLN A 111 -14.89 -0.92 16.70
CA GLN A 111 -15.37 -1.17 18.06
C GLN A 111 -14.50 -0.52 19.13
N SER A 112 -13.18 -0.57 18.98
CA SER A 112 -12.23 0.01 19.94
C SER A 112 -12.38 1.53 20.00
N ARG A 113 -12.50 2.16 18.84
CA ARG A 113 -12.77 3.59 18.74
C ARG A 113 -14.13 3.96 19.34
N ARG A 114 -15.17 3.17 19.08
CA ARG A 114 -16.50 3.35 19.67
C ARG A 114 -16.47 3.26 21.20
N SER A 115 -15.86 2.22 21.75
CA SER A 115 -15.72 2.02 23.20
C SER A 115 -15.06 3.23 23.86
N TRP A 116 -13.96 3.71 23.27
CA TRP A 116 -13.25 4.89 23.76
C TRP A 116 -14.13 6.15 23.75
N LEU A 117 -14.85 6.42 22.65
CA LEU A 117 -15.76 7.57 22.56
C LEU A 117 -16.88 7.51 23.60
N VAL A 118 -17.46 6.33 23.82
CA VAL A 118 -18.49 6.11 24.84
C VAL A 118 -17.93 6.33 26.24
N SER A 119 -16.73 5.83 26.54
CA SER A 119 -16.06 6.07 27.82
C SER A 119 -15.81 7.56 28.06
N LEU A 120 -15.35 8.30 27.06
CA LEU A 120 -15.17 9.76 27.18
C LEU A 120 -16.48 10.49 27.49
N LEU A 121 -17.56 10.18 26.76
CA LEU A 121 -18.88 10.78 26.97
C LEU A 121 -19.44 10.50 28.36
N ARG A 122 -19.06 9.37 28.96
CA ARG A 122 -19.51 8.94 30.28
C ARG A 122 -18.51 9.26 31.40
N HIS A 123 -17.38 9.89 31.08
CA HIS A 123 -16.28 10.12 32.01
C HIS A 123 -15.79 8.85 32.71
N LEU A 124 -15.73 7.74 31.97
CA LEU A 124 -15.24 6.44 32.43
C LEU A 124 -13.84 6.17 31.87
N GLU A 125 -13.13 5.23 32.50
CA GLU A 125 -11.90 4.70 31.92
C GLU A 125 -12.22 3.94 30.62
N PRO A 126 -11.40 4.10 29.56
CA PRO A 126 -11.56 3.33 28.33
C PRO A 126 -11.37 1.84 28.58
N VAL A 127 -12.33 1.04 28.12
CA VAL A 127 -12.26 -0.43 28.13
C VAL A 127 -11.85 -0.90 26.75
N SER A 128 -10.79 -1.69 26.67
CA SER A 128 -10.30 -2.28 25.40
C SER A 128 -10.90 -3.64 25.08
N ILE A 129 -11.73 -4.19 25.98
CA ILE A 129 -12.40 -5.48 25.80
C ILE A 129 -13.55 -5.33 24.81
N PHE A 130 -13.68 -6.28 23.90
CA PHE A 130 -14.78 -6.39 22.95
C PHE A 130 -15.27 -7.83 22.86
N SER A 131 -16.54 -7.99 22.47
CA SER A 131 -17.19 -9.29 22.36
C SER A 131 -17.34 -9.75 20.90
N LEU A 132 -17.59 -11.04 20.73
CA LEU A 132 -17.99 -11.60 19.42
C LEU A 132 -19.23 -10.88 18.85
N GLU A 133 -20.16 -10.47 19.71
CA GLU A 133 -21.38 -9.77 19.27
C GLU A 133 -21.08 -8.36 18.78
N ASP A 134 -20.15 -7.65 19.42
CA ASP A 134 -19.72 -6.33 18.94
C ASP A 134 -19.14 -6.42 17.52
N ILE A 135 -18.29 -7.43 17.27
CA ILE A 135 -17.69 -7.67 15.95
C ILE A 135 -18.78 -7.94 14.91
N ARG A 136 -19.74 -8.82 15.21
CA ARG A 136 -20.87 -9.12 14.32
C ARG A 136 -21.69 -7.90 13.98
N GLN A 137 -21.94 -7.04 14.97
CA GLN A 137 -22.71 -5.82 14.77
C GLN A 137 -22.01 -4.90 13.77
N HIS A 138 -20.71 -4.64 13.93
CA HIS A 138 -19.94 -3.81 12.99
C HIS A 138 -19.88 -4.41 11.57
N LEU A 139 -19.70 -5.72 11.45
CA LEU A 139 -19.72 -6.39 10.14
C LEU A 139 -21.09 -6.25 9.45
N THR A 140 -22.18 -6.37 10.21
CA THR A 140 -23.55 -6.20 9.69
C THR A 140 -23.81 -4.75 9.27
N ASP A 141 -23.34 -3.80 10.08
CA ASP A 141 -23.54 -2.37 9.87
C ASP A 141 -22.56 -1.75 8.85
N ALA A 142 -21.59 -2.52 8.35
CA ALA A 142 -20.57 -2.05 7.41
C ALA A 142 -21.16 -1.40 6.13
N SER A 143 -22.35 -1.83 5.73
CA SER A 143 -23.07 -1.28 4.58
C SER A 143 -23.66 0.12 4.83
N ILE A 144 -23.76 0.58 6.09
CA ILE A 144 -24.24 1.91 6.43
C ILE A 144 -23.22 2.96 5.97
N GLU A 145 -23.69 4.04 5.34
CA GLU A 145 -22.80 5.08 4.83
C GLU A 145 -22.30 6.00 5.96
N ASP A 146 -21.18 5.61 6.58
CA ASP A 146 -20.49 6.42 7.60
C ASP A 146 -18.96 6.38 7.43
N PHE A 147 -18.43 7.35 6.71
CA PHE A 147 -16.99 7.45 6.35
C PHE A 147 -16.06 7.72 7.53
N ARG A 148 -16.58 7.95 8.73
CA ARG A 148 -15.78 8.18 9.94
C ARG A 148 -15.20 6.89 10.48
N TRP A 149 -15.85 5.77 10.19
CA TRP A 149 -15.44 4.42 10.58
C TRP A 149 -14.65 3.76 9.47
N THR A 150 -13.66 2.96 9.86
CA THR A 150 -12.70 2.35 8.96
C THR A 150 -13.36 1.31 8.06
N LEU A 151 -14.16 0.41 8.64
CA LEU A 151 -14.79 -0.67 7.87
C LEU A 151 -15.82 -0.15 6.86
N PRO A 152 -16.79 0.73 7.22
CA PRO A 152 -17.71 1.30 6.25
C PRO A 152 -17.04 2.14 5.16
N LEU A 153 -15.91 2.78 5.45
CA LEU A 153 -15.14 3.52 4.44
C LEU A 153 -14.56 2.57 3.38
N VAL A 154 -14.04 1.42 3.80
CA VAL A 154 -13.42 0.40 2.94
C VAL A 154 -14.46 -0.42 2.19
N GLU A 155 -15.56 -0.82 2.83
CA GLU A 155 -16.61 -1.66 2.26
C GLU A 155 -17.14 -1.13 0.92
N LYS A 156 -17.25 0.20 0.78
CA LYS A 156 -17.72 0.85 -0.47
C LYS A 156 -16.83 0.64 -1.68
N LEU A 157 -15.60 0.19 -1.47
CA LEU A 157 -14.63 -0.09 -2.52
C LEU A 157 -14.39 -1.58 -2.72
N MET A 158 -15.01 -2.46 -1.94
CA MET A 158 -14.90 -3.90 -2.12
C MET A 158 -15.58 -4.36 -3.42
N PRO A 159 -15.13 -5.48 -4.01
CA PRO A 159 -15.75 -6.05 -5.22
C PRO A 159 -17.09 -6.72 -4.92
N LEU A 160 -17.28 -7.22 -3.69
CA LEU A 160 -18.52 -7.78 -3.19
C LEU A 160 -18.94 -7.03 -1.91
N PRO A 161 -20.23 -6.71 -1.73
CA PRO A 161 -20.69 -6.09 -0.51
C PRO A 161 -20.57 -7.09 0.65
N LEU A 162 -20.29 -6.57 1.85
CA LEU A 162 -19.97 -7.44 2.99
C LEU A 162 -21.13 -8.37 3.38
N ASN A 163 -22.37 -7.92 3.22
CA ASN A 163 -23.57 -8.71 3.52
C ASN A 163 -23.74 -9.97 2.65
N GLU A 164 -23.01 -10.08 1.54
CA GLU A 164 -22.96 -11.26 0.67
C GLU A 164 -21.80 -12.21 1.03
N MET A 165 -20.91 -11.80 1.92
CA MET A 165 -19.75 -12.59 2.34
C MET A 165 -20.07 -13.51 3.53
N ALA A 166 -19.47 -14.70 3.57
CA ALA A 166 -19.69 -15.70 4.61
C ALA A 166 -19.28 -15.20 6.01
N ILE A 167 -18.30 -14.31 6.08
CA ILE A 167 -17.77 -13.72 7.31
C ILE A 167 -18.82 -13.00 8.16
N VAL A 168 -19.87 -12.42 7.56
CA VAL A 168 -20.94 -11.76 8.32
C VAL A 168 -21.77 -12.79 9.08
N ALA A 169 -21.99 -13.98 8.50
CA ALA A 169 -22.72 -15.06 9.15
C ALA A 169 -21.89 -15.70 10.27
N ASP A 170 -20.59 -15.96 10.03
CA ASP A 170 -19.70 -16.49 11.05
C ASP A 170 -18.28 -15.91 10.96
N PRO A 171 -17.94 -14.89 11.78
CA PRO A 171 -16.61 -14.29 11.76
C PRO A 171 -15.57 -15.09 12.54
N ARG A 172 -15.94 -16.22 13.16
CA ARG A 172 -15.03 -17.00 14.03
C ARG A 172 -13.75 -17.49 13.35
N PRO A 173 -13.76 -18.00 12.10
CA PRO A 173 -12.52 -18.41 11.43
C PRO A 173 -11.52 -17.27 11.32
N ALA A 174 -11.97 -16.10 10.89
CA ALA A 174 -11.17 -14.88 10.81
C ALA A 174 -10.69 -14.38 12.19
N ILE A 175 -11.51 -14.49 13.24
CA ILE A 175 -11.09 -14.18 14.62
C ILE A 175 -9.98 -15.12 15.09
N LEU A 176 -10.10 -16.42 14.84
CA LEU A 176 -9.07 -17.40 15.19
C LEU A 176 -7.75 -17.06 14.49
N GLU A 177 -7.80 -16.70 13.21
CA GLU A 177 -6.63 -16.26 12.46
C GLU A 177 -5.97 -15.02 13.10
N LEU A 178 -6.75 -14.02 13.53
CA LEU A 178 -6.20 -12.85 14.23
C LEU A 178 -5.60 -13.19 15.60
N ILE A 179 -6.11 -14.21 16.29
CA ILE A 179 -5.52 -14.73 17.53
C ILE A 179 -4.20 -15.42 17.22
N GLU A 180 -4.15 -16.27 16.20
CA GLU A 180 -2.94 -16.98 15.76
C GLU A 180 -1.85 -16.01 15.27
N ALA A 181 -2.25 -14.93 14.58
CA ALA A 181 -1.37 -13.82 14.22
C ALA A 181 -0.88 -13.01 15.44
N GLY A 182 -1.45 -13.22 16.62
CA GLY A 182 -1.08 -12.52 17.85
C GLY A 182 -1.48 -11.04 17.84
N LEU A 183 -2.54 -10.67 17.11
CA LEU A 183 -3.13 -9.33 17.11
C LEU A 183 -4.13 -9.13 18.24
N ILE A 184 -4.86 -10.19 18.60
CA ILE A 184 -5.84 -10.21 19.68
C ILE A 184 -5.67 -11.48 20.52
N GLU A 185 -6.26 -11.50 21.72
CA GLU A 185 -6.29 -12.68 22.57
C GLU A 185 -7.69 -12.92 23.15
N ALA A 186 -8.07 -14.19 23.30
CA ALA A 186 -9.33 -14.57 23.95
C ALA A 186 -9.19 -14.48 25.47
N LEU A 187 -10.18 -13.88 26.12
CA LEU A 187 -10.23 -13.74 27.58
C LEU A 187 -10.94 -14.91 28.27
N ASN A 188 -11.59 -15.78 27.50
CA ASN A 188 -12.30 -16.95 27.98
C ASN A 188 -12.17 -18.13 27.02
N GLU A 189 -12.43 -19.34 27.52
CA GLU A 189 -12.33 -20.59 26.76
C GLU A 189 -13.34 -20.64 25.61
N GLU A 190 -14.51 -19.99 25.75
CA GLU A 190 -15.53 -19.96 24.71
C GLU A 190 -15.22 -18.96 23.57
N ALA A 191 -14.12 -18.20 23.66
CA ALA A 191 -13.74 -17.17 22.70
C ALA A 191 -14.91 -16.24 22.33
N THR A 192 -15.56 -15.68 23.37
CA THR A 192 -16.66 -14.72 23.20
C THR A 192 -16.29 -13.31 23.64
N ALA A 193 -15.19 -13.16 24.37
CA ALA A 193 -14.62 -11.89 24.79
C ALA A 193 -13.12 -11.86 24.48
N PHE A 194 -12.64 -10.71 24.05
CA PHE A 194 -11.28 -10.55 23.53
C PHE A 194 -10.67 -9.23 24.03
N ASP A 195 -9.34 -9.18 24.05
CA ASP A 195 -8.57 -7.94 24.21
C ASP A 195 -7.46 -7.86 23.16
N TRP A 196 -6.87 -6.69 23.03
CA TRP A 196 -5.71 -6.45 22.18
C TRP A 196 -4.43 -6.95 22.83
N THR A 197 -3.63 -7.68 22.06
CA THR A 197 -2.22 -7.91 22.36
C THR A 197 -1.42 -6.60 22.21
N ALA A 198 -0.13 -6.60 22.55
CA ALA A 198 0.69 -5.40 22.40
C ALA A 198 0.77 -4.88 20.94
N PRO A 199 1.05 -5.70 19.91
CA PRO A 199 1.01 -5.24 18.51
C PRO A 199 -0.36 -4.73 18.07
N GLY A 200 -1.44 -5.45 18.39
CA GLY A 200 -2.80 -5.04 18.04
C GLY A 200 -3.21 -3.73 18.70
N ARG A 201 -2.80 -3.51 19.95
CA ARG A 201 -3.09 -2.27 20.70
C ARG A 201 -2.42 -1.04 20.07
N VAL A 202 -1.21 -1.20 19.53
CA VAL A 202 -0.51 -0.13 18.80
C VAL A 202 -1.29 0.26 17.54
N LEU A 203 -1.79 -0.72 16.78
CA LEU A 203 -2.62 -0.48 15.60
C LEU A 203 -3.95 0.17 15.96
N ALA A 204 -4.64 -0.34 16.98
CA ALA A 204 -5.92 0.19 17.44
C ALA A 204 -5.82 1.64 17.90
N GLU A 205 -4.78 1.97 18.66
CA GLU A 205 -4.52 3.33 19.12
C GLU A 205 -4.12 4.25 17.97
N GLY A 206 -3.29 3.76 17.04
CA GLY A 206 -2.90 4.49 15.84
C GLY A 206 -4.08 4.82 14.93
N ASP A 207 -4.96 3.86 14.67
CA ASP A 207 -6.18 4.05 13.89
C ASP A 207 -7.15 5.02 14.60
N ARG A 208 -7.37 4.84 15.91
CA ARG A 208 -8.22 5.74 16.70
C ARG A 208 -7.77 7.21 16.61
N GLN A 209 -6.46 7.45 16.54
CA GLN A 209 -5.86 8.78 16.41
C GLN A 209 -5.50 9.15 14.96
N ALA A 210 -6.00 8.44 13.96
CA ALA A 210 -5.60 8.67 12.59
C ALA A 210 -5.92 10.09 12.12
N ALA A 211 -4.91 10.76 11.55
CA ALA A 211 -5.06 12.09 10.99
C ALA A 211 -5.80 12.06 9.64
N SER A 212 -5.63 10.97 8.88
CA SER A 212 -6.28 10.75 7.60
C SER A 212 -6.32 9.26 7.28
N ARG A 213 -7.37 8.83 6.58
CA ARG A 213 -7.44 7.52 5.93
C ARG A 213 -7.64 7.70 4.45
N LEU A 214 -7.00 6.83 3.68
CA LEU A 214 -7.12 6.74 2.24
C LEU A 214 -7.42 5.30 1.90
N VAL A 215 -8.50 5.07 1.18
CA VAL A 215 -8.79 3.77 0.57
C VAL A 215 -8.65 3.93 -0.93
N LEU A 216 -7.81 3.09 -1.50
CA LEU A 216 -7.55 3.01 -2.93
C LEU A 216 -8.00 1.64 -3.40
N ALA A 217 -8.89 1.58 -4.39
CA ALA A 217 -9.22 0.34 -5.07
C ALA A 217 -8.83 0.42 -6.53
N GLN A 218 -8.07 -0.57 -6.99
CA GLN A 218 -7.60 -0.65 -8.37
C GLN A 218 -8.30 -1.79 -9.09
N SER A 219 -8.84 -1.52 -10.28
CA SER A 219 -9.47 -2.51 -11.14
C SER A 219 -8.82 -2.51 -12.51
N TYR A 220 -8.55 -3.69 -13.04
CA TYR A 220 -7.94 -3.86 -14.35
C TYR A 220 -8.27 -5.21 -14.98
N LEU A 221 -8.13 -5.25 -16.31
CA LEU A 221 -8.37 -6.45 -17.11
C LEU A 221 -7.13 -7.35 -17.13
N LEU A 222 -7.36 -8.64 -16.95
CA LEU A 222 -6.38 -9.71 -17.16
C LEU A 222 -6.48 -10.24 -18.61
N PRO A 223 -5.45 -10.96 -19.12
CA PRO A 223 -5.43 -11.47 -20.50
C PRO A 223 -6.59 -12.39 -20.93
N GLN A 224 -7.38 -12.90 -19.99
CA GLN A 224 -8.50 -13.83 -20.22
C GLN A 224 -9.87 -13.16 -20.08
N ASP A 225 -9.94 -11.83 -20.11
CA ASP A 225 -11.12 -11.00 -19.83
C ASP A 225 -11.65 -11.09 -18.39
N ASP A 226 -10.87 -11.68 -17.47
CA ASP A 226 -11.14 -11.60 -16.04
C ASP A 226 -10.76 -10.21 -15.49
N ILE A 227 -11.44 -9.78 -14.42
CA ILE A 227 -11.15 -8.52 -13.73
C ILE A 227 -10.39 -8.80 -12.45
N ALA A 228 -9.19 -8.25 -12.32
CA ALA A 228 -8.49 -8.17 -11.05
C ALA A 228 -8.95 -6.94 -10.26
N HIS A 229 -9.08 -7.11 -8.95
CA HIS A 229 -9.52 -6.06 -8.04
C HIS A 229 -8.74 -6.10 -6.73
N ASP A 230 -8.00 -5.03 -6.47
CA ASP A 230 -7.24 -4.86 -5.23
C ASP A 230 -7.79 -3.68 -4.43
N VAL A 231 -7.77 -3.79 -3.10
CA VAL A 231 -8.21 -2.74 -2.18
C VAL A 231 -7.11 -2.47 -1.15
N MET A 232 -6.70 -1.22 -1.04
CA MET A 232 -5.63 -0.74 -0.15
C MET A 232 -6.20 0.29 0.81
N LEU A 233 -6.17 0.01 2.12
CA LEU A 233 -6.40 1.00 3.16
C LEU A 233 -5.06 1.50 3.66
N LEU A 234 -4.82 2.81 3.55
CA LEU A 234 -3.72 3.51 4.19
C LEU A 234 -4.24 4.40 5.32
N THR A 235 -3.72 4.21 6.52
CA THR A 235 -4.10 4.98 7.69
C THR A 235 -2.89 5.74 8.21
N ARG A 236 -2.94 7.07 8.17
CA ARG A 236 -1.90 7.92 8.76
C ARG A 236 -2.15 8.05 10.26
N THR A 237 -1.39 7.30 11.05
CA THR A 237 -1.35 7.39 12.51
C THR A 237 -0.49 8.59 12.94
N PRO A 238 -0.41 8.93 14.24
CA PRO A 238 0.57 9.92 14.72
C PRO A 238 2.03 9.50 14.47
N LEU A 239 2.32 8.20 14.41
CA LEU A 239 3.68 7.66 14.39
C LEU A 239 4.13 7.18 13.03
N ASP A 240 3.23 6.74 12.15
CA ASP A 240 3.53 6.11 10.86
C ASP A 240 2.30 6.04 9.94
N ILE A 241 2.44 5.36 8.81
CA ILE A 241 1.34 4.94 7.94
C ILE A 241 1.30 3.43 8.00
N PHE A 242 0.17 2.83 8.35
CA PHE A 242 -0.03 1.40 8.10
C PHE A 242 -0.92 1.21 6.87
N LEU A 243 -0.68 0.09 6.19
CA LEU A 243 -1.32 -0.38 4.99
C LEU A 243 -2.02 -1.71 5.33
N ILE A 244 -3.28 -1.83 4.92
CA ILE A 244 -3.95 -3.11 4.73
C ILE A 244 -4.20 -3.23 3.23
N LEU A 245 -3.47 -4.13 2.57
CA LEU A 245 -3.68 -4.49 1.17
C LEU A 245 -4.50 -5.78 1.13
N MET A 246 -5.59 -5.80 0.37
CA MET A 246 -6.41 -6.97 0.10
C MET A 246 -6.39 -7.23 -1.40
N SER A 247 -6.03 -8.46 -1.78
CA SER A 247 -5.99 -8.93 -3.17
C SER A 247 -6.60 -10.33 -3.22
N GLY A 248 -7.78 -10.44 -3.84
CA GLY A 248 -8.55 -11.68 -3.83
C GLY A 248 -8.91 -12.15 -2.42
N ALA A 249 -8.46 -13.33 -2.03
CA ALA A 249 -8.69 -13.91 -0.70
C ALA A 249 -7.59 -13.60 0.32
N GLU A 250 -6.46 -13.03 -0.13
CA GLU A 250 -5.29 -12.75 0.70
C GLU A 250 -5.23 -11.27 1.07
N ALA A 251 -4.59 -10.98 2.19
CA ALA A 251 -4.34 -9.64 2.66
C ALA A 251 -2.98 -9.52 3.35
N SER A 252 -2.41 -8.33 3.32
CA SER A 252 -1.19 -8.00 4.07
C SER A 252 -1.43 -6.75 4.88
N LEU A 253 -1.10 -6.82 6.17
CA LEU A 253 -1.11 -5.71 7.11
C LEU A 253 0.34 -5.34 7.43
N LEU A 254 0.74 -4.11 7.11
CA LEU A 254 2.11 -3.65 7.36
C LEU A 254 2.21 -2.17 7.66
N THR A 255 3.22 -1.78 8.41
CA THR A 255 3.62 -0.39 8.63
C THR A 255 4.63 0.04 7.58
N MET A 256 4.36 1.12 6.87
CA MET A 256 5.20 1.60 5.77
C MET A 256 6.50 2.21 6.31
N LEU A 257 7.62 1.83 5.70
CA LEU A 257 8.91 2.48 5.91
C LEU A 257 9.02 3.74 5.03
N PRO A 258 9.96 4.66 5.35
CA PRO A 258 10.21 5.82 4.52
C PRO A 258 10.52 5.43 3.06
N GLY A 259 9.74 5.97 2.13
CA GLY A 259 9.86 5.70 0.70
C GLY A 259 8.97 4.58 0.16
N ASP A 260 8.45 3.68 1.01
CA ASP A 260 7.59 2.56 0.59
C ASP A 260 6.32 3.07 -0.08
N LEU A 261 5.73 4.17 0.42
CA LEU A 261 4.54 4.76 -0.18
C LEU A 261 4.79 5.18 -1.63
N ASN A 262 5.93 5.80 -1.92
CA ASN A 262 6.24 6.20 -3.28
C ASN A 262 6.40 4.99 -4.21
N ALA A 263 7.03 3.92 -3.74
CA ALA A 263 7.18 2.68 -4.49
C ALA A 263 5.82 2.01 -4.75
N LEU A 264 4.95 1.95 -3.74
CA LEU A 264 3.58 1.43 -3.88
C LEU A 264 2.79 2.24 -4.91
N LEU A 265 2.82 3.57 -4.82
CA LEU A 265 2.11 4.43 -5.76
C LEU A 265 2.67 4.34 -7.18
N GLU A 266 3.97 4.11 -7.34
CA GLU A 266 4.57 3.84 -8.65
C GLU A 266 4.04 2.52 -9.24
N GLN A 267 3.85 1.48 -8.43
CA GLN A 267 3.22 0.24 -8.87
C GLN A 267 1.75 0.44 -9.29
N VAL A 268 0.98 1.18 -8.49
CA VAL A 268 -0.45 1.43 -8.75
C VAL A 268 -0.66 2.27 -10.01
N PHE A 269 0.11 3.34 -10.20
CA PHE A 269 -0.16 4.34 -11.24
C PHE A 269 0.70 4.20 -12.49
N VAL A 270 1.90 3.62 -12.41
CA VAL A 270 2.88 3.63 -13.51
C VAL A 270 3.20 2.23 -14.02
N ALA A 271 3.38 1.26 -13.12
CA ALA A 271 3.83 -0.07 -13.52
C ALA A 271 2.82 -0.76 -14.47
N PRO A 272 3.30 -1.50 -15.48
CA PRO A 272 2.45 -2.38 -16.27
C PRO A 272 1.89 -3.48 -15.35
N LEU A 273 0.58 -3.72 -15.43
CA LEU A 273 -0.14 -4.63 -14.53
C LEU A 273 0.07 -6.10 -14.85
N ILE A 274 0.51 -6.37 -16.08
CA ILE A 274 0.83 -7.71 -16.55
C ILE A 274 2.32 -7.70 -16.88
N GLN A 275 3.11 -8.35 -16.04
CA GLN A 275 4.46 -8.76 -16.43
C GLN A 275 4.29 -10.02 -17.28
N GLU A 276 4.62 -9.96 -18.56
CA GLU A 276 4.81 -11.18 -19.34
C GLU A 276 5.86 -12.03 -18.60
N SER A 277 5.43 -13.14 -18.01
CA SER A 277 6.33 -14.10 -17.42
C SER A 277 7.19 -14.65 -18.55
N LYS A 278 8.43 -14.17 -18.67
CA LYS A 278 9.43 -14.89 -19.45
C LYS A 278 9.49 -16.30 -18.88
N PRO A 279 9.40 -17.38 -19.70
CA PRO A 279 9.53 -18.73 -19.20
C PRO A 279 10.84 -18.82 -18.43
N MET A 280 10.75 -19.18 -17.16
CA MET A 280 11.89 -19.50 -16.33
C MET A 280 12.56 -20.71 -16.98
N GLU A 281 13.69 -20.51 -17.67
CA GLU A 281 14.52 -21.60 -18.13
C GLU A 281 14.82 -22.47 -16.92
N GLU A 282 14.33 -23.71 -16.98
CA GLU A 282 14.52 -24.74 -15.97
C GLU A 282 15.99 -24.78 -15.58
N ALA A 283 16.29 -24.36 -14.35
CA ALA A 283 17.57 -24.61 -13.73
C ALA A 283 17.74 -26.12 -13.62
N SER A 284 18.34 -26.71 -14.66
CA SER A 284 18.73 -28.11 -14.71
C SER A 284 19.58 -28.41 -13.49
N SER A 285 19.01 -29.23 -12.61
CA SER A 285 19.67 -29.90 -11.51
C SER A 285 20.92 -30.64 -12.02
N HIS A 286 22.10 -30.10 -11.72
CA HIS A 286 23.31 -30.89 -11.67
C HIS A 286 23.66 -31.14 -10.20
N GLU A 287 23.12 -32.25 -9.69
CA GLU A 287 23.71 -32.92 -8.53
C GLU A 287 25.15 -33.36 -8.89
N PRO A 288 26.17 -32.98 -8.11
CA PRO A 288 27.52 -33.46 -8.34
C PRO A 288 27.63 -34.89 -7.78
N LYS A 289 27.79 -35.87 -8.68
CA LYS A 289 28.23 -37.21 -8.30
C LYS A 289 29.69 -37.17 -7.88
N LEU A 290 29.92 -37.54 -6.61
CA LEU A 290 31.22 -37.94 -6.09
C LEU A 290 31.61 -39.29 -6.70
N ASP A 291 32.78 -39.36 -7.33
CA ASP A 291 33.55 -40.59 -7.44
C ASP A 291 35.06 -40.30 -7.37
N GLU A 292 35.75 -41.20 -6.71
CA GLU A 292 37.05 -41.07 -6.07
C GLU A 292 38.17 -41.73 -6.91
N LYS A 293 39.36 -41.07 -6.92
CA LYS A 293 40.72 -41.55 -7.28
C LYS A 293 41.03 -41.90 -8.76
N ALA A 294 42.05 -41.23 -9.31
CA ALA A 294 43.40 -41.80 -9.41
C ALA A 294 44.43 -40.85 -10.05
N ASP A 295 45.56 -40.78 -9.35
CA ASP A 295 46.91 -40.31 -9.70
C ASP A 295 47.37 -40.49 -11.16
N ARG A 296 48.04 -39.46 -11.73
CA ARG A 296 49.36 -39.58 -12.38
C ARG A 296 49.93 -38.27 -12.94
N THR A 297 51.10 -37.93 -12.41
CA THR A 297 52.24 -37.16 -12.94
C THR A 297 52.30 -36.82 -14.44
N SER A 298 52.68 -35.57 -14.77
CA SER A 298 53.93 -35.26 -15.53
C SER A 298 54.22 -33.76 -15.64
N GLU A 299 55.52 -33.44 -15.70
CA GLU A 299 56.21 -32.15 -15.61
C GLU A 299 56.13 -31.24 -16.88
N VAL A 300 55.99 -29.91 -16.66
CA VAL A 300 56.81 -28.74 -17.09
C VAL A 300 57.40 -28.75 -18.55
N PRO A 301 57.31 -27.67 -19.40
CA PRO A 301 58.02 -26.41 -19.11
C PRO A 301 57.55 -25.03 -19.63
N VAL A 302 57.91 -24.05 -18.79
CA VAL A 302 58.28 -22.62 -18.91
C VAL A 302 58.62 -22.05 -20.31
N SER A 303 58.04 -20.89 -20.64
CA SER A 303 58.70 -19.70 -21.27
C SER A 303 57.64 -18.61 -21.60
N THR A 304 57.80 -17.29 -21.49
CA THR A 304 58.81 -16.34 -20.97
C THR A 304 58.18 -14.91 -21.10
N VAL A 305 58.41 -14.01 -20.12
CA VAL A 305 58.79 -12.56 -20.26
C VAL A 305 57.74 -11.59 -20.88
N GLN A 306 57.41 -10.36 -20.40
CA GLN A 306 57.84 -9.42 -19.34
C GLN A 306 56.79 -8.26 -19.23
N PRO A 307 56.92 -7.32 -18.26
CA PRO A 307 55.86 -6.40 -17.82
C PRO A 307 55.88 -5.04 -18.53
N VAL A 308 54.73 -4.36 -18.57
CA VAL A 308 54.64 -2.93 -18.90
C VAL A 308 53.86 -2.22 -17.80
N ALA A 309 54.51 -1.21 -17.21
CA ALA A 309 53.98 -0.31 -16.20
C ALA A 309 52.75 0.48 -16.70
N PRO A 310 51.86 0.94 -15.82
CA PRO A 310 51.02 2.08 -16.14
C PRO A 310 51.37 3.30 -15.29
N GLU A 311 51.51 4.39 -16.03
CA GLU A 311 51.64 5.77 -15.62
C GLU A 311 50.41 6.27 -14.84
N MET A 312 50.66 7.37 -14.13
CA MET A 312 49.80 8.01 -13.16
C MET A 312 48.51 8.65 -13.73
N SER A 313 47.49 8.57 -12.88
CA SER A 313 46.54 9.63 -12.48
C SER A 313 45.51 10.17 -13.50
N LYS A 314 44.27 9.70 -13.32
CA LYS A 314 43.07 10.56 -13.33
C LYS A 314 42.35 10.37 -12.00
N PRO A 315 41.94 11.43 -11.28
CA PRO A 315 41.24 11.26 -10.02
C PRO A 315 39.84 10.69 -10.26
N ALA A 316 39.54 9.57 -9.60
CA ALA A 316 38.20 9.00 -9.57
C ALA A 316 37.27 9.96 -8.80
N LEU A 317 36.25 10.47 -9.49
CA LEU A 317 35.18 11.25 -8.88
C LEU A 317 34.47 10.40 -7.84
N LYS A 318 34.56 10.78 -6.56
CA LYS A 318 33.85 10.10 -5.48
C LYS A 318 32.45 10.71 -5.31
N PHE A 319 31.45 9.86 -5.15
CA PHE A 319 30.08 10.25 -4.84
C PHE A 319 29.74 9.82 -3.42
N CYS A 320 28.85 10.57 -2.76
CA CYS A 320 28.38 10.24 -1.43
C CYS A 320 27.55 8.94 -1.50
N THR A 321 27.94 7.94 -0.71
CA THR A 321 27.23 6.65 -0.64
C THR A 321 25.84 6.76 -0.01
N HIS A 322 25.54 7.87 0.67
CA HIS A 322 24.24 8.09 1.33
C HIS A 322 23.24 8.87 0.46
N CYS A 323 23.69 9.89 -0.29
CA CYS A 323 22.77 10.74 -1.07
C CYS A 323 23.13 10.89 -2.55
N GLY A 324 24.19 10.22 -3.02
CA GLY A 324 24.66 10.26 -4.41
C GLY A 324 25.32 11.58 -4.83
N ALA A 325 25.42 12.58 -3.94
CA ALA A 325 26.01 13.87 -4.29
C ALA A 325 27.52 13.74 -4.59
N LYS A 326 27.99 14.48 -5.61
CA LYS A 326 29.41 14.54 -5.97
C LYS A 326 30.22 15.13 -4.81
N LEU A 327 31.23 14.39 -4.34
CA LEU A 327 32.12 14.84 -3.28
C LEU A 327 33.30 15.59 -3.89
N THR A 328 33.63 16.73 -3.28
CA THR A 328 34.87 17.46 -3.59
C THR A 328 36.07 16.69 -3.04
N GLU A 329 37.22 16.74 -3.72
CA GLU A 329 38.42 16.06 -3.25
C GLU A 329 38.80 16.49 -1.83
N GLY A 330 39.01 15.52 -0.94
CA GLY A 330 39.36 15.75 0.47
C GLY A 330 38.18 16.06 1.41
N ALA A 331 36.92 15.99 0.95
CA ALA A 331 35.76 16.20 1.81
C ALA A 331 35.65 15.12 2.92
N ARG A 332 35.69 15.55 4.19
CA ARG A 332 35.46 14.67 5.35
C ARG A 332 33.98 14.39 5.62
N PHE A 333 33.09 15.24 5.11
CA PHE A 333 31.64 15.15 5.27
C PHE A 333 30.97 15.57 3.96
N CYS A 334 29.80 15.01 3.65
CA CYS A 334 29.01 15.43 2.50
C CYS A 334 28.38 16.80 2.76
N LEU A 335 28.65 17.78 1.89
CA LEU A 335 28.06 19.12 2.00
C LEU A 335 26.54 19.16 1.76
N LYS A 336 25.96 18.09 1.18
CA LYS A 336 24.52 18.01 0.89
C LYS A 336 23.71 17.35 2.03
N CYS A 337 24.24 16.29 2.64
CA CYS A 337 23.49 15.52 3.65
C CYS A 337 24.20 15.41 5.02
N GLY A 338 25.38 15.99 5.19
CA GLY A 338 26.14 16.00 6.45
C GLY A 338 26.82 14.69 6.82
N THR A 339 26.58 13.60 6.07
CA THR A 339 27.14 12.28 6.37
C THR A 339 28.67 12.27 6.26
N PRO A 340 29.42 11.76 7.25
CA PRO A 340 30.87 11.63 7.16
C PRO A 340 31.27 10.70 6.02
N VAL A 341 32.25 11.15 5.24
CA VAL A 341 32.81 10.38 4.12
C VAL A 341 33.88 9.46 4.69
N ARG A 342 33.67 8.14 4.60
CA ARG A 342 34.70 7.12 4.88
C ARG A 342 35.54 6.87 3.63
#